data_AF-A0A4P8P7G7-F1
#
_entry.id   AF-A0A4P8P7G7-F1
#
_cell.length_a   1.000
_cell.length_b   1.000
_cell.length_c   1.000
_cell.angle_alpha   90.00
_cell.angle_beta   90.00
_cell.angle_gamma   90.00
#
_symmetry.space_group_name_H-M   'P 1'
#
loop_
_entity.id
_entity.type
_entity.pdbx_description
1 polymer ?
#
loop_
_entity_poly.entity_id
_entity_poly.type
_entity_poly.pdbx_seq_one_letter_code
_entity_poly.pdbx_strand_id
1 'polypeptide(L)'
;MGASVVFGSGVAAADDQSENSTQTKSSGSPAGIAAVDNDKQLPIYAKGRSIHKYRSNGDTYTYTHKFTSSDLNERYGNPVIEFEPEKIPKEWLSDDIKKKEASAISVADKLVIGTAKEHNNAEKKIHQIRRASSGDATTQTHLIDEIPLYHYKSSSDARDKQARKGPINIGWEDIGSAGSVKSFLEGTCNWTQYDWLPEEPRYINDDGTVKSTAEHVMDRIQFTKQWHVRLYNIGHDTYDVIGQAHRDPLNHNQGVKVDNWHFDDAREEIVGCWMDNSSRYPARSSLNNGSDWESHNGNIAMLRTQ
;
A
#
# COMPACT_ATOMS: atom_id res chain seq x y z
N MET A 1 -50.29 -33.05 54.72
CA MET A 1 -50.37 -34.35 54.02
C MET A 1 -49.83 -34.12 52.63
N GLY A 2 -48.87 -34.86 52.07
CA GLY A 2 -48.00 -35.90 52.62
C GLY A 2 -46.62 -35.83 51.92
N ALA A 3 -45.66 -36.65 52.33
CA ALA A 3 -44.27 -36.61 51.84
C ALA A 3 -43.92 -37.69 50.80
N SER A 4 -42.66 -37.62 50.31
CA SER A 4 -41.86 -38.68 49.64
C SER A 4 -42.20 -38.98 48.15
N VAL A 5 -41.30 -39.56 47.32
CA VAL A 5 -39.99 -40.20 47.58
C VAL A 5 -38.87 -39.72 46.62
N VAL A 6 -37.65 -39.72 47.16
CA VAL A 6 -36.29 -39.70 46.58
C VAL A 6 -36.03 -40.73 45.44
N PHE A 7 -35.12 -40.45 44.50
CA PHE A 7 -33.92 -41.26 44.16
C PHE A 7 -33.03 -40.56 43.13
N GLY A 8 -31.71 -40.66 43.31
CA GLY A 8 -30.71 -39.98 42.46
C GLY A 8 -29.63 -40.91 41.92
N SER A 9 -29.00 -40.48 40.84
CA SER A 9 -27.74 -40.89 40.18
C SER A 9 -27.71 -40.05 38.90
N GLY A 10 -26.67 -39.33 38.49
CA GLY A 10 -25.25 -39.37 38.78
C GLY A 10 -24.49 -39.22 37.45
N VAL A 11 -23.21 -38.81 37.50
CA VAL A 11 -22.22 -38.80 36.40
C VAL A 11 -22.15 -37.55 35.49
N ALA A 12 -20.92 -37.00 35.46
CA ALA A 12 -20.25 -36.15 34.46
C ALA A 12 -20.77 -34.74 34.13
N ALA A 13 -19.94 -33.76 34.52
CA ALA A 13 -19.76 -32.54 33.73
C ALA A 13 -18.93 -32.83 32.48
N ALA A 14 -19.18 -32.09 31.41
CA ALA A 14 -18.25 -31.88 30.31
C ALA A 14 -18.32 -30.40 29.93
N ASP A 15 -17.17 -29.73 29.86
CA ASP A 15 -17.05 -28.39 29.28
C ASP A 15 -17.49 -28.41 27.81
N ASP A 16 -18.16 -27.35 27.37
CA ASP A 16 -18.06 -26.91 25.98
C ASP A 16 -17.89 -25.39 25.94
N GLN A 17 -16.66 -24.95 25.66
CA GLN A 17 -16.32 -23.55 25.45
C GLN A 17 -16.76 -23.13 24.05
N SER A 18 -17.93 -22.51 23.93
CA SER A 18 -18.32 -21.77 22.73
C SER A 18 -18.52 -20.27 23.00
N GLU A 19 -17.45 -19.60 23.44
CA GLU A 19 -17.37 -18.14 23.29
C GLU A 19 -17.24 -17.78 21.80
N ASN A 20 -18.39 -17.75 21.15
CA ASN A 20 -18.60 -17.27 19.79
C ASN A 20 -18.33 -15.75 19.72
N SER A 21 -17.05 -15.38 19.77
CA SER A 21 -16.57 -14.01 19.56
C SER A 21 -16.77 -13.61 18.10
N THR A 22 -18.02 -13.25 17.79
CA THR A 22 -18.41 -12.70 16.50
C THR A 22 -17.56 -11.46 16.23
N GLN A 23 -16.63 -11.55 15.28
CA GLN A 23 -15.76 -10.43 14.92
C GLN A 23 -16.60 -9.27 14.39
N THR A 24 -16.87 -8.30 15.25
CA THR A 24 -17.34 -6.97 14.87
C THR A 24 -16.29 -6.34 13.96
N LYS A 25 -16.67 -6.08 12.70
CA LYS A 25 -15.86 -5.34 11.73
C LYS A 25 -15.45 -3.99 12.32
N SER A 26 -14.19 -3.85 12.73
CA SER A 26 -13.61 -2.53 13.01
C SER A 26 -13.22 -1.86 11.70
N SER A 27 -14.10 -1.00 11.20
CA SER A 27 -13.77 -0.10 10.09
C SER A 27 -12.63 0.84 10.50
N GLY A 28 -11.52 0.85 9.74
CA GLY A 28 -10.45 1.84 9.89
C GLY A 28 -9.11 1.35 10.44
N SER A 29 -8.85 0.03 10.50
CA SER A 29 -7.51 -0.51 10.76
C SER A 29 -6.86 -1.05 9.48
N PRO A 30 -5.59 -0.72 9.19
CA PRO A 30 -4.81 -1.35 8.13
C PRO A 30 -4.77 -2.88 8.23
N ALA A 31 -4.78 -3.57 7.10
CA ALA A 31 -4.62 -5.03 7.08
C ALA A 31 -3.20 -5.47 7.53
N GLY A 32 -3.15 -6.62 8.21
CA GLY A 32 -1.88 -7.27 8.58
C GLY A 32 -1.09 -6.62 9.73
N ILE A 33 -1.68 -5.68 10.49
CA ILE A 33 -1.02 -5.06 11.65
C ILE A 33 -1.24 -5.84 12.96
N ALA A 34 -0.55 -5.40 14.01
CA ALA A 34 -0.85 -5.76 15.40
C ALA A 34 -0.62 -4.59 16.37
N ALA A 35 -0.82 -4.86 17.67
CA ALA A 35 -0.54 -3.92 18.76
C ALA A 35 0.97 -3.66 18.94
N VAL A 36 1.31 -2.63 19.71
CA VAL A 36 2.68 -2.14 19.91
C VAL A 36 3.57 -3.19 20.61
N ASP A 37 2.97 -4.00 21.48
CA ASP A 37 3.58 -5.05 22.29
C ASP A 37 3.55 -6.45 21.63
N ASN A 38 3.29 -6.55 20.32
CA ASN A 38 2.98 -7.85 19.71
C ASN A 38 4.20 -8.81 19.58
N ASP A 39 4.04 -10.02 20.13
CA ASP A 39 4.92 -11.17 19.87
C ASP A 39 4.75 -11.77 18.46
N LYS A 40 3.68 -11.38 17.76
CA LYS A 40 3.29 -11.93 16.45
C LYS A 40 4.23 -11.49 15.32
N GLN A 41 5.20 -10.62 15.59
CA GLN A 41 6.14 -10.06 14.62
C GLN A 41 5.37 -9.50 13.41
N LEU A 42 4.43 -8.59 13.68
CA LEU A 42 3.64 -7.85 12.71
C LEU A 42 3.88 -6.34 12.87
N PRO A 43 3.75 -5.54 11.79
CA PRO A 43 3.91 -4.10 11.83
C PRO A 43 2.84 -3.44 12.71
N ILE A 44 3.17 -2.27 13.23
CA ILE A 44 2.30 -1.47 14.09
C ILE A 44 1.68 -0.32 13.30
N TYR A 45 0.46 0.09 13.66
CA TYR A 45 -0.15 1.31 13.13
C TYR A 45 0.11 2.47 14.09
N ALA A 46 1.33 3.01 14.01
CA ALA A 46 1.85 4.00 14.93
C ALA A 46 1.13 5.35 14.74
N LYS A 47 0.65 5.94 15.84
CA LYS A 47 0.05 7.29 15.87
C LYS A 47 1.11 8.29 16.28
N GLY A 48 1.17 9.43 15.60
CA GLY A 48 2.27 10.36 15.83
C GLY A 48 2.10 11.69 15.12
N ARG A 49 3.24 12.30 14.81
CA ARG A 49 3.32 13.58 14.09
C ARG A 49 4.31 13.48 12.95
N SER A 50 3.86 13.82 11.75
CA SER A 50 4.76 14.08 10.64
C SER A 50 5.24 15.53 10.69
N ILE A 51 6.54 15.71 10.46
CA ILE A 51 7.25 16.98 10.45
C ILE A 51 7.90 17.13 9.08
N HIS A 52 7.37 18.07 8.31
CA HIS A 52 7.76 18.39 6.95
C HIS A 52 8.57 19.67 6.97
N LYS A 53 9.80 19.67 6.43
CA LYS A 53 10.61 20.89 6.30
C LYS A 53 11.03 21.10 4.85
N TYR A 54 10.91 22.34 4.40
CA TYR A 54 11.29 22.78 3.06
C TYR A 54 12.35 23.87 3.21
N ARG A 55 13.45 23.76 2.48
CA ARG A 55 14.52 24.76 2.43
C ARG A 55 14.83 25.12 0.98
N SER A 56 14.72 26.41 0.64
CA SER A 56 15.04 26.91 -0.70
C SER A 56 16.54 26.76 -0.98
N ASN A 57 16.86 26.32 -2.20
CA ASN A 57 18.19 26.31 -2.79
C ASN A 57 18.23 27.15 -4.10
N GLY A 58 17.30 28.09 -4.26
CA GLY A 58 17.09 28.84 -5.51
C GLY A 58 15.87 28.32 -6.27
N ASP A 59 16.10 27.54 -7.34
CA ASP A 59 15.05 27.00 -8.22
C ASP A 59 14.46 25.67 -7.73
N THR A 60 15.09 25.05 -6.74
CA THR A 60 14.59 23.83 -6.07
C THR A 60 14.57 24.00 -4.57
N TYR A 61 13.79 23.16 -3.88
CA TYR A 61 13.77 23.05 -2.43
C TYR A 61 14.26 21.67 -2.02
N THR A 62 15.09 21.61 -0.97
CA THR A 62 15.29 20.36 -0.24
C THR A 62 14.11 20.15 0.70
N TYR A 63 13.39 19.06 0.49
CA TYR A 63 12.34 18.57 1.37
C TYR A 63 12.89 17.50 2.30
N THR A 64 12.52 17.56 3.58
CA THR A 64 12.81 16.50 4.56
C THR A 64 11.55 16.17 5.35
N HIS A 65 11.36 14.88 5.62
CA HIS A 65 10.22 14.36 6.35
C HIS A 65 10.72 13.52 7.53
N LYS A 66 10.22 13.81 8.73
CA LYS A 66 10.41 12.98 9.91
C LYS A 66 9.05 12.62 10.49
N PHE A 67 8.89 11.41 11.02
CA PHE A 67 7.72 11.00 11.77
C PHE A 67 8.13 10.69 13.21
N THR A 68 7.39 11.22 14.19
CA THR A 68 7.65 10.98 15.61
C THR A 68 6.44 10.37 16.32
N SER A 69 6.67 9.32 17.12
CA SER A 69 5.60 8.56 17.80
C SER A 69 6.12 7.89 19.07
N SER A 70 5.28 7.85 20.11
CA SER A 70 5.49 7.04 21.32
C SER A 70 5.56 5.55 21.01
N ASP A 71 4.71 5.11 20.10
CA ASP A 71 4.49 3.70 19.74
C ASP A 71 5.78 3.12 19.11
N LEU A 72 6.55 3.95 18.41
CA LEU A 72 7.87 3.58 17.88
C LEU A 72 8.96 3.47 18.95
N ASN A 73 8.89 4.30 20.00
CA ASN A 73 9.81 4.18 21.12
C ASN A 73 9.54 2.92 21.93
N GLU A 74 8.27 2.59 22.15
CA GLU A 74 7.84 1.38 22.85
C GLU A 74 8.19 0.11 22.06
N ARG A 75 7.86 0.06 20.76
CA ARG A 75 8.13 -1.13 19.91
C ARG A 75 9.61 -1.28 19.51
N TYR A 76 10.29 -0.20 19.16
CA TYR A 76 11.59 -0.21 18.48
C TYR A 76 12.70 0.59 19.19
N GLY A 77 12.47 1.09 20.40
CA GLY A 77 13.45 1.85 21.18
C GLY A 77 13.89 3.19 20.59
N ASN A 78 13.22 3.67 19.53
CA ASN A 78 13.50 4.96 18.90
C ASN A 78 12.18 5.63 18.48
N PRO A 79 11.84 6.82 19.01
CA PRO A 79 10.60 7.52 18.69
C PRO A 79 10.55 8.11 17.28
N VAL A 80 11.66 8.11 16.52
CA VAL A 80 11.81 8.86 15.27
C VAL A 80 12.10 7.94 14.08
N ILE A 81 11.41 8.17 12.97
CA ILE A 81 11.83 7.77 11.63
C ILE A 81 12.18 9.02 10.83
N GLU A 82 13.30 8.98 10.12
CA GLU A 82 13.74 10.01 9.20
C GLU A 82 13.71 9.45 7.79
N PHE A 83 12.90 10.06 6.92
CA PHE A 83 12.81 9.67 5.51
C PHE A 83 13.91 10.36 4.70
N GLU A 84 14.31 9.74 3.59
CA GLU A 84 15.30 10.32 2.67
C GLU A 84 14.86 11.71 2.16
N PRO A 85 15.78 12.70 2.08
CA PRO A 85 15.47 14.01 1.54
C PRO A 85 15.18 13.98 0.04
N GLU A 86 14.24 14.80 -0.42
CA GLU A 86 13.91 14.97 -1.84
C GLU A 86 14.28 16.37 -2.35
N LYS A 87 14.40 16.51 -3.67
CA LYS A 87 14.50 17.81 -4.35
C LYS A 87 13.20 18.10 -5.08
N ILE A 88 12.49 19.14 -4.66
CA ILE A 88 11.22 19.55 -5.26
C ILE A 88 11.45 20.80 -6.11
N PRO A 89 11.06 20.84 -7.39
CA PRO A 89 11.03 22.06 -8.20
C PRO A 89 10.19 23.15 -7.52
N LYS A 90 10.68 24.39 -7.50
CA LYS A 90 10.04 25.51 -6.80
C LYS A 90 8.60 25.73 -7.23
N GLU A 91 8.31 25.58 -8.52
CA GLU A 91 7.02 25.73 -9.16
C GLU A 91 5.92 24.81 -8.57
N TRP A 92 6.26 23.61 -8.09
CA TRP A 92 5.33 22.59 -7.59
C TRP A 92 4.83 22.84 -6.15
N LEU A 93 5.49 23.75 -5.43
CA LEU A 93 5.16 24.08 -4.04
C LEU A 93 4.01 25.10 -3.97
N SER A 94 3.29 25.14 -2.85
CA SER A 94 2.30 26.18 -2.62
C SER A 94 2.95 27.55 -2.44
N ASP A 95 2.22 28.63 -2.75
CA ASP A 95 2.74 29.99 -2.60
C ASP A 95 3.14 30.31 -1.14
N ASP A 96 2.48 29.68 -0.16
CA ASP A 96 2.82 29.89 1.26
C ASP A 96 4.10 29.18 1.70
N ILE A 97 4.56 28.17 0.95
CA ILE A 97 5.90 27.60 1.05
C ILE A 97 6.87 28.48 0.25
N LYS A 98 6.56 28.82 -1.01
CA LYS A 98 7.40 29.65 -1.90
C LYS A 98 7.76 31.03 -1.33
N LYS A 99 6.86 31.65 -0.55
CA LYS A 99 7.06 32.94 0.14
C LYS A 99 8.05 32.86 1.30
N LYS A 100 8.47 31.67 1.73
CA LYS A 100 9.34 31.45 2.91
C LYS A 100 10.59 30.69 2.50
N GLU A 101 11.76 31.29 2.68
CA GLU A 101 13.05 30.64 2.36
C GLU A 101 13.25 29.31 3.10
N ALA A 102 12.67 29.20 4.31
CA ALA A 102 12.49 27.95 5.02
C ALA A 102 11.08 27.87 5.62
N SER A 103 10.46 26.69 5.55
CA SER A 103 9.21 26.41 6.25
C SER A 103 9.26 25.05 6.94
N ALA A 104 8.59 24.96 8.10
CA ALA A 104 8.37 23.72 8.82
C ALA A 104 6.88 23.61 9.15
N ILE A 105 6.29 22.47 8.79
CA ILE A 105 4.88 22.13 8.99
C ILE A 105 4.84 20.85 9.81
N SER A 106 3.98 20.78 10.83
CA SER A 106 3.79 19.56 11.60
C SER A 106 2.32 19.22 11.73
N VAL A 107 1.95 18.03 11.26
CA VAL A 107 0.58 17.50 11.24
C VAL A 107 0.50 16.25 12.13
N ALA A 108 -0.69 15.99 12.67
CA ALA A 108 -0.97 14.69 13.26
C ALA A 108 -1.08 13.65 12.14
N ASP A 109 -0.49 12.48 12.33
CA ASP A 109 -0.34 11.48 11.27
C ASP A 109 -0.36 10.05 11.86
N LYS A 110 -0.58 9.05 11.02
CA LYS A 110 -0.54 7.62 11.38
C LYS A 110 0.12 6.81 10.27
N LEU A 111 1.13 6.03 10.60
CA LEU A 111 1.88 5.24 9.62
C LEU A 111 1.92 3.77 10.02
N VAL A 112 1.80 2.87 9.04
CA VAL A 112 2.04 1.44 9.26
C VAL A 112 3.53 1.17 9.12
N ILE A 113 4.17 0.86 10.25
CA ILE A 113 5.63 0.75 10.38
C ILE A 113 6.00 -0.64 10.86
N GLY A 114 7.04 -1.22 10.26
CA GLY A 114 7.54 -2.55 10.57
C GLY A 114 8.95 -2.78 10.04
N THR A 115 9.66 -3.75 10.61
CA THR A 115 10.86 -4.32 9.96
C THR A 115 10.48 -5.09 8.69
N ALA A 116 11.44 -5.36 7.80
CA ALA A 116 11.20 -6.16 6.59
C ALA A 116 10.60 -7.54 6.88
N LYS A 117 10.97 -8.16 8.01
CA LYS A 117 10.39 -9.42 8.49
C LYS A 117 8.94 -9.27 8.94
N GLU A 118 8.63 -8.18 9.64
CA GLU A 118 7.27 -7.92 10.13
C GLU A 118 6.28 -7.70 8.98
N HIS A 119 6.64 -6.93 7.95
CA HIS A 119 5.78 -6.77 6.77
C HIS A 119 5.67 -8.05 5.95
N ASN A 120 6.75 -8.81 5.77
CA ASN A 120 6.69 -10.12 5.10
C ASN A 120 5.72 -11.09 5.83
N ASN A 121 5.79 -11.17 7.16
CA ASN A 121 4.82 -11.93 7.97
C ASN A 121 3.38 -11.41 7.77
N ALA A 122 3.19 -10.09 7.68
CA ALA A 122 1.89 -9.48 7.46
C ALA A 122 1.29 -9.82 6.10
N GLU A 123 2.08 -9.73 5.03
CA GLU A 123 1.64 -10.03 3.66
C GLU A 123 1.35 -11.52 3.49
N LYS A 124 2.23 -12.41 3.98
CA LYS A 124 1.98 -13.86 4.04
C LYS A 124 0.69 -14.20 4.80
N LYS A 125 0.39 -13.49 5.89
CA LYS A 125 -0.85 -13.66 6.65
C LYS A 125 -2.08 -13.14 5.89
N ILE A 126 -1.98 -12.03 5.17
CA ILE A 126 -3.07 -11.51 4.32
C ILE A 126 -3.41 -12.53 3.22
N HIS A 127 -2.41 -13.05 2.52
CA HIS A 127 -2.55 -14.11 1.51
C HIS A 127 -3.14 -15.40 2.10
N GLN A 128 -2.73 -15.82 3.29
CA GLN A 128 -3.32 -16.98 3.99
C GLN A 128 -4.80 -16.76 4.36
N ILE A 129 -5.16 -15.60 4.91
CA ILE A 129 -6.56 -15.28 5.28
C ILE A 129 -7.44 -15.30 4.03
N ARG A 130 -6.97 -14.72 2.92
CA ARG A 130 -7.69 -14.73 1.65
C ARG A 130 -7.89 -16.15 1.11
N ARG A 131 -6.85 -17.00 1.07
CA ARG A 131 -6.97 -18.43 0.71
C ARG A 131 -7.97 -19.21 1.58
N ALA A 132 -7.99 -18.93 2.88
CA ALA A 132 -8.96 -19.55 3.80
C ALA A 132 -10.40 -19.04 3.59
N SER A 133 -10.56 -17.80 3.09
CA SER A 133 -11.86 -17.15 2.89
C SER A 133 -12.47 -17.42 1.50
N SER A 134 -11.67 -17.82 0.50
CA SER A 134 -12.13 -17.97 -0.89
C SER A 134 -13.02 -19.19 -1.12
N GLY A 135 -13.08 -20.15 -0.17
CA GLY A 135 -14.07 -21.24 -0.09
C GLY A 135 -13.98 -22.33 -1.16
N ASP A 136 -13.47 -22.00 -2.34
CA ASP A 136 -13.39 -22.89 -3.50
C ASP A 136 -12.11 -22.61 -4.31
N ALA A 137 -11.52 -23.67 -4.85
CA ALA A 137 -10.33 -23.60 -5.69
C ALA A 137 -10.69 -23.16 -7.12
N THR A 138 -11.16 -21.92 -7.27
CA THR A 138 -11.21 -21.29 -8.59
C THR A 138 -9.77 -21.13 -9.09
N THR A 139 -9.46 -21.59 -10.30
CA THR A 139 -8.07 -21.66 -10.82
C THR A 139 -7.37 -20.30 -10.98
N GLN A 140 -8.11 -19.19 -10.85
CA GLN A 140 -7.57 -17.83 -10.74
C GLN A 140 -7.12 -17.43 -9.32
N THR A 141 -7.41 -18.22 -8.29
CA THR A 141 -7.05 -17.83 -6.91
C THR A 141 -5.56 -17.93 -6.64
N HIS A 142 -4.88 -18.99 -7.05
CA HIS A 142 -3.44 -19.21 -6.77
C HIS A 142 -2.51 -18.06 -7.18
N LEU A 143 -2.97 -17.23 -8.11
CA LEU A 143 -2.15 -16.31 -8.89
C LEU A 143 -1.51 -15.18 -8.08
N ILE A 144 -2.24 -14.57 -7.14
CA ILE A 144 -1.76 -13.39 -6.37
C ILE A 144 -1.13 -13.73 -5.02
N ASP A 145 -1.09 -15.00 -4.61
CA ASP A 145 -0.75 -15.38 -3.22
C ASP A 145 0.73 -15.12 -2.85
N GLU A 146 1.53 -14.62 -3.78
CA GLU A 146 2.98 -14.40 -3.66
C GLU A 146 3.42 -12.96 -4.03
N ILE A 147 2.54 -12.10 -4.56
CA ILE A 147 2.93 -10.73 -4.95
C ILE A 147 3.08 -9.80 -3.72
N PRO A 148 4.07 -8.87 -3.75
CA PRO A 148 4.15 -7.77 -2.79
C PRO A 148 2.90 -6.88 -2.79
N LEU A 149 2.46 -6.45 -1.60
CA LEU A 149 1.17 -5.76 -1.41
C LEU A 149 1.28 -4.25 -1.24
N TYR A 150 2.49 -3.73 -0.99
CA TYR A 150 2.73 -2.32 -0.71
C TYR A 150 4.02 -1.81 -1.35
N HIS A 151 4.03 -0.52 -1.72
CA HIS A 151 5.24 0.18 -2.13
C HIS A 151 5.80 1.08 -1.02
N TYR A 152 7.10 1.35 -1.14
CA TYR A 152 7.94 2.11 -0.22
C TYR A 152 8.67 3.22 -0.98
N LYS A 153 9.02 4.28 -0.25
CA LYS A 153 9.55 5.52 -0.87
C LYS A 153 11.02 5.41 -1.23
N SER A 154 11.82 4.87 -0.33
CA SER A 154 13.28 4.76 -0.47
C SER A 154 13.78 3.33 -0.24
N SER A 155 15.04 3.09 -0.60
CA SER A 155 15.73 1.82 -0.32
C SER A 155 15.93 1.63 1.19
N SER A 156 16.18 2.72 1.92
CA SER A 156 16.26 2.70 3.38
C SER A 156 14.93 2.32 4.02
N ASP A 157 13.83 2.97 3.66
CA ASP A 157 12.46 2.60 4.07
C ASP A 157 12.24 1.11 3.77
N ALA A 158 12.53 0.66 2.55
CA ALA A 158 12.33 -0.73 2.16
C ALA A 158 13.26 -1.74 2.87
N ARG A 159 14.30 -1.33 3.61
CA ARG A 159 15.22 -2.24 4.33
C ARG A 159 15.04 -2.20 5.85
N ASP A 160 14.90 -1.01 6.42
CA ASP A 160 14.84 -0.78 7.87
C ASP A 160 13.65 0.12 8.21
N LYS A 161 12.82 -0.32 9.17
CA LYS A 161 11.60 0.36 9.63
C LYS A 161 10.70 0.87 8.50
N GLN A 162 10.36 -0.04 7.58
CA GLN A 162 9.51 0.22 6.42
C GLN A 162 8.18 0.85 6.82
N ALA A 163 7.90 2.03 6.25
CA ALA A 163 6.62 2.70 6.35
C ALA A 163 5.87 2.54 5.01
N ARG A 164 4.74 1.83 5.00
CA ARG A 164 3.94 1.62 3.78
C ARG A 164 3.50 2.98 3.21
N LYS A 165 3.60 3.16 1.88
CA LYS A 165 3.24 4.43 1.20
C LYS A 165 1.99 4.35 0.33
N GLY A 166 1.66 3.16 -0.16
CA GLY A 166 0.44 2.87 -0.91
C GLY A 166 0.28 1.36 -1.15
N PRO A 167 -0.95 0.89 -1.44
CA PRO A 167 -1.20 -0.47 -1.90
C PRO A 167 -0.70 -0.68 -3.34
N ILE A 168 -0.25 -1.89 -3.63
CA ILE A 168 -0.25 -2.46 -4.98
C ILE A 168 -1.70 -2.83 -5.33
N ASN A 169 -2.17 -2.42 -6.51
CA ASN A 169 -3.59 -2.53 -6.90
C ASN A 169 -3.80 -3.05 -8.32
N ILE A 170 -2.73 -3.38 -9.05
CA ILE A 170 -2.80 -3.95 -10.39
C ILE A 170 -1.62 -4.90 -10.65
N GLY A 171 -1.84 -5.93 -11.46
CA GLY A 171 -0.81 -6.89 -11.88
C GLY A 171 -1.03 -7.40 -13.30
N TRP A 172 0.05 -7.72 -14.01
CA TRP A 172 0.06 -8.21 -15.37
C TRP A 172 0.79 -9.54 -15.50
N GLU A 173 0.10 -10.49 -16.10
CA GLU A 173 0.52 -11.87 -16.43
C GLU A 173 0.77 -11.97 -17.94
N ASP A 174 1.82 -12.71 -18.32
CA ASP A 174 2.28 -12.98 -19.69
C ASP A 174 2.81 -11.76 -20.50
N ILE A 175 3.12 -10.63 -19.85
CA ILE A 175 3.54 -9.37 -20.51
C ILE A 175 5.07 -9.20 -20.58
N GLY A 176 5.81 -10.02 -19.84
CA GLY A 176 7.27 -10.15 -19.83
C GLY A 176 8.05 -9.00 -19.16
N SER A 177 7.58 -7.75 -19.19
CA SER A 177 8.28 -6.64 -18.50
C SER A 177 7.44 -5.38 -18.26
N ALA A 178 7.88 -4.57 -17.28
CA ALA A 178 7.38 -3.23 -17.01
C ALA A 178 7.53 -2.29 -18.22
N GLY A 179 8.59 -2.45 -19.02
CA GLY A 179 8.78 -1.72 -20.27
C GLY A 179 7.73 -2.10 -21.34
N SER A 180 7.27 -3.35 -21.35
CA SER A 180 6.16 -3.80 -22.19
C SER A 180 4.84 -3.15 -21.75
N VAL A 181 4.56 -3.11 -20.43
CA VAL A 181 3.38 -2.42 -19.88
C VAL A 181 3.43 -0.92 -20.19
N LYS A 182 4.58 -0.27 -20.03
CA LYS A 182 4.80 1.13 -20.41
C LYS A 182 4.50 1.38 -21.89
N SER A 183 5.10 0.57 -22.77
CA SER A 183 4.85 0.66 -24.22
C SER A 183 3.38 0.50 -24.59
N PHE A 184 2.64 -0.37 -23.89
CA PHE A 184 1.19 -0.52 -24.08
C PHE A 184 0.41 0.72 -23.60
N LEU A 185 0.68 1.21 -22.40
CA LEU A 185 -0.03 2.40 -21.87
C LEU A 185 0.24 3.64 -22.74
N GLU A 186 1.49 3.86 -23.15
CA GLU A 186 1.85 4.99 -24.00
C GLU A 186 1.33 4.84 -25.44
N GLY A 187 1.56 3.69 -26.07
CA GLY A 187 1.24 3.47 -27.49
C GLY A 187 -0.20 3.04 -27.79
N THR A 188 -0.92 2.47 -26.82
CA THR A 188 -2.28 1.93 -26.99
C THR A 188 -3.31 2.67 -26.13
N CYS A 189 -2.98 3.00 -24.87
CA CYS A 189 -3.86 3.85 -24.04
C CYS A 189 -3.67 5.35 -24.30
N ASN A 190 -2.69 5.74 -25.12
CA ASN A 190 -2.34 7.15 -25.37
C ASN A 190 -2.00 7.92 -24.07
N TRP A 191 -1.45 7.22 -23.07
CA TRP A 191 -0.95 7.85 -21.84
C TRP A 191 0.32 8.64 -22.16
N THR A 192 0.41 9.89 -21.71
CA THR A 192 1.50 10.80 -22.08
C THR A 192 2.46 11.06 -20.92
N GLN A 193 3.55 10.29 -20.83
CA GLN A 193 4.68 10.64 -19.96
C GLN A 193 5.33 11.96 -20.43
N TYR A 194 5.83 12.75 -19.48
CA TYR A 194 6.52 14.01 -19.75
C TYR A 194 8.02 13.88 -19.47
N ASP A 195 8.84 14.11 -20.49
CA ASP A 195 10.32 14.02 -20.44
C ASP A 195 11.00 14.86 -19.34
N TRP A 196 10.29 15.84 -18.78
CA TRP A 196 10.80 16.76 -17.75
C TRP A 196 10.39 16.37 -16.32
N LEU A 197 9.56 15.34 -16.13
CA LEU A 197 9.27 14.79 -14.81
C LEU A 197 10.41 13.85 -14.39
N PRO A 198 11.00 14.00 -13.20
CA PRO A 198 12.11 13.17 -12.75
C PRO A 198 11.62 11.75 -12.46
N GLU A 199 12.26 10.78 -13.11
CA GLU A 199 12.11 9.36 -12.78
C GLU A 199 12.79 9.08 -11.43
N GLU A 200 12.04 9.27 -10.33
CA GLU A 200 12.53 8.89 -9.01
C GLU A 200 12.28 7.40 -8.74
N PRO A 201 13.31 6.64 -8.32
CA PRO A 201 13.14 5.25 -7.98
C PRO A 201 12.19 5.09 -6.79
N ARG A 202 11.35 4.06 -6.87
CA ARG A 202 10.51 3.58 -5.76
C ARG A 202 10.73 2.08 -5.56
N TYR A 203 10.31 1.58 -4.41
CA TYR A 203 10.78 0.30 -3.90
C TYR A 203 9.62 -0.60 -3.46
N ILE A 204 9.78 -1.90 -3.65
CA ILE A 204 8.96 -2.96 -3.05
C ILE A 204 9.84 -3.87 -2.21
N ASN A 205 9.21 -4.53 -1.22
CA ASN A 205 9.83 -5.60 -0.45
C ASN A 205 9.28 -6.93 -0.96
N ASP A 206 10.10 -7.71 -1.66
CA ASP A 206 9.71 -8.96 -2.32
C ASP A 206 10.35 -10.15 -1.59
N ASP A 207 9.59 -10.77 -0.69
CA ASP A 207 10.02 -11.78 0.30
C ASP A 207 11.33 -11.44 1.06
N GLY A 208 11.51 -10.16 1.42
CA GLY A 208 12.73 -9.66 2.07
C GLY A 208 13.79 -9.11 1.10
N THR A 209 13.61 -9.28 -0.21
CA THR A 209 14.46 -8.69 -1.25
C THR A 209 13.92 -7.33 -1.66
N VAL A 210 14.69 -6.27 -1.43
CA VAL A 210 14.32 -4.93 -1.87
C VAL A 210 14.57 -4.76 -3.36
N LYS A 211 13.50 -4.64 -4.14
CA LYS A 211 13.55 -4.33 -5.57
C LYS A 211 13.18 -2.86 -5.79
N SER A 212 13.91 -2.20 -6.67
CA SER A 212 13.62 -0.84 -7.12
C SER A 212 13.08 -0.85 -8.54
N THR A 213 12.18 0.09 -8.86
CA THR A 213 11.88 0.45 -10.25
C THR A 213 12.07 1.94 -10.47
N ALA A 214 12.54 2.30 -11.66
CA ALA A 214 12.39 3.64 -12.22
C ALA A 214 11.18 3.70 -13.18
N GLU A 215 10.70 2.56 -13.68
CA GLU A 215 9.62 2.51 -14.68
C GLU A 215 8.29 2.98 -14.07
N HIS A 216 7.73 4.00 -14.68
CA HIS A 216 6.42 4.54 -14.37
C HIS A 216 5.79 5.17 -15.61
N VAL A 217 4.47 5.25 -15.63
CA VAL A 217 3.70 5.86 -16.71
C VAL A 217 2.71 6.83 -16.12
N MET A 218 2.51 7.96 -16.78
CA MET A 218 1.62 9.03 -16.34
C MET A 218 0.70 9.43 -17.48
N ASP A 219 -0.53 9.83 -17.16
CA ASP A 219 -1.46 10.47 -18.09
C ASP A 219 -2.11 11.70 -17.47
N ARG A 220 -2.31 12.75 -18.26
CA ARG A 220 -2.66 14.07 -17.76
C ARG A 220 -4.14 14.39 -17.90
N ILE A 221 -4.82 14.34 -16.76
CA ILE A 221 -6.24 14.71 -16.63
C ILE A 221 -6.40 16.24 -16.67
N GLN A 222 -5.52 16.98 -16.00
CA GLN A 222 -5.55 18.45 -15.93
C GLN A 222 -4.16 19.00 -15.59
N PHE A 223 -3.95 20.33 -15.70
CA PHE A 223 -2.62 20.95 -15.51
C PHE A 223 -1.91 20.54 -14.20
N THR A 224 -2.67 20.26 -13.14
CA THR A 224 -2.15 19.95 -11.82
C THR A 224 -2.29 18.49 -11.38
N LYS A 225 -2.89 17.59 -12.18
CA LYS A 225 -3.20 16.20 -11.78
C LYS A 225 -3.01 15.19 -12.91
N GLN A 226 -2.56 14.00 -12.55
CA GLN A 226 -2.26 12.91 -13.45
C GLN A 226 -2.82 11.59 -12.91
N TRP A 227 -3.19 10.67 -13.81
CA TRP A 227 -3.13 9.25 -13.52
C TRP A 227 -1.65 8.83 -13.54
N HIS A 228 -1.26 7.93 -12.66
CA HIS A 228 0.13 7.52 -12.49
C HIS A 228 0.18 6.07 -12.06
N VAL A 229 0.97 5.26 -12.75
CA VAL A 229 1.29 3.90 -12.31
C VAL A 229 2.79 3.71 -12.23
N ARG A 230 3.27 3.21 -11.10
CA ARG A 230 4.67 2.78 -10.90
C ARG A 230 4.74 1.28 -11.08
N LEU A 231 5.62 0.82 -11.97
CA LEU A 231 5.63 -0.54 -12.52
C LEU A 231 6.86 -1.31 -12.05
N TYR A 232 6.67 -2.43 -11.37
CA TYR A 232 7.76 -3.23 -10.82
C TYR A 232 7.80 -4.58 -11.53
N ASN A 233 8.94 -4.91 -12.15
CA ASN A 233 9.23 -6.27 -12.57
C ASN A 233 9.31 -7.16 -11.33
N ILE A 234 8.48 -8.19 -11.27
CA ILE A 234 8.51 -9.23 -10.25
C ILE A 234 8.77 -10.57 -10.94
N GLY A 235 9.50 -11.45 -10.25
CA GLY A 235 10.01 -12.70 -10.84
C GLY A 235 9.29 -13.89 -10.22
N HIS A 236 7.96 -13.87 -10.29
CA HIS A 236 7.08 -14.90 -9.72
C HIS A 236 6.44 -15.69 -10.85
N ASP A 237 6.13 -16.96 -10.62
CA ASP A 237 5.68 -17.92 -11.65
C ASP A 237 4.37 -17.54 -12.38
N THR A 238 3.69 -16.48 -11.94
CA THR A 238 2.39 -16.03 -12.47
C THR A 238 2.35 -14.58 -12.94
N TYR A 239 3.20 -13.70 -12.41
CA TYR A 239 3.15 -12.27 -12.71
C TYR A 239 4.54 -11.77 -13.06
N ASP A 240 4.65 -11.13 -14.22
CA ASP A 240 5.87 -10.44 -14.64
C ASP A 240 5.95 -9.04 -14.03
N VAL A 241 4.79 -8.38 -13.84
CA VAL A 241 4.72 -6.97 -13.44
C VAL A 241 3.59 -6.74 -12.45
N ILE A 242 3.86 -5.93 -11.43
CA ILE A 242 2.84 -5.32 -10.57
C ILE A 242 2.91 -3.79 -10.62
N GLY A 243 1.78 -3.15 -10.33
CA GLY A 243 1.65 -1.70 -10.36
C GLY A 243 1.01 -1.11 -9.11
N GLN A 244 1.47 0.09 -8.77
CA GLN A 244 0.77 1.00 -7.86
C GLN A 244 0.13 2.13 -8.67
N ALA A 245 -1.10 1.92 -9.13
CA ALA A 245 -1.90 2.89 -9.86
C ALA A 245 -2.57 3.87 -8.89
N HIS A 246 -2.46 5.16 -9.17
CA HIS A 246 -2.99 6.24 -8.34
C HIS A 246 -3.23 7.50 -9.18
N ARG A 247 -3.93 8.47 -8.59
CA ARG A 247 -4.05 9.84 -9.09
C ARG A 247 -3.46 10.79 -8.08
N ASP A 248 -2.35 11.43 -8.44
CA ASP A 248 -1.74 12.45 -7.61
C ASP A 248 -1.78 13.83 -8.28
N PRO A 249 -1.67 14.91 -7.48
CA PRO A 249 -1.13 16.14 -8.01
C PRO A 249 0.34 15.95 -8.41
N LEU A 250 0.84 16.70 -9.39
CA LEU A 250 2.23 16.59 -9.87
C LEU A 250 3.30 16.68 -8.76
N ASN A 251 2.98 17.37 -7.66
CA ASN A 251 3.85 17.46 -6.49
C ASN A 251 3.76 16.25 -5.53
N HIS A 252 3.13 15.14 -5.93
CA HIS A 252 3.00 13.89 -5.19
C HIS A 252 2.53 14.09 -3.72
N ASN A 253 1.65 15.07 -3.49
CA ASN A 253 1.17 15.50 -2.16
C ASN A 253 2.28 15.95 -1.18
N GLN A 254 3.44 16.43 -1.66
CA GLN A 254 4.52 17.03 -0.86
C GLN A 254 4.15 18.45 -0.36
N GLY A 255 2.99 18.59 0.29
CA GLY A 255 2.43 19.87 0.74
C GLY A 255 1.50 19.75 1.95
N VAL A 256 0.91 20.87 2.38
CA VAL A 256 0.07 20.95 3.60
C VAL A 256 -1.25 20.19 3.47
N LYS A 257 -1.76 20.04 2.25
CA LYS A 257 -2.98 19.29 1.94
C LYS A 257 -2.61 18.08 1.10
N VAL A 258 -2.86 16.90 1.65
CA VAL A 258 -2.85 15.65 0.91
C VAL A 258 -4.20 15.54 0.20
N ASP A 259 -4.21 15.71 -1.12
CA ASP A 259 -5.38 15.36 -1.94
C ASP A 259 -5.52 13.83 -1.94
N ASN A 260 -6.76 13.34 -2.02
CA ASN A 260 -7.03 11.90 -2.10
C ASN A 260 -6.28 11.29 -3.30
N TRP A 261 -5.66 10.12 -3.11
CA TRP A 261 -4.82 9.44 -4.11
C TRP A 261 -5.62 8.64 -5.15
N HIS A 262 -6.95 8.56 -5.02
CA HIS A 262 -7.87 7.85 -5.93
C HIS A 262 -7.33 6.53 -6.52
N PHE A 263 -6.86 5.62 -5.66
CA PHE A 263 -6.26 4.34 -6.12
C PHE A 263 -7.25 3.48 -6.91
N ASP A 264 -8.51 3.44 -6.48
CA ASP A 264 -9.58 2.71 -7.17
C ASP A 264 -9.82 3.28 -8.57
N ASP A 265 -10.05 4.59 -8.69
CA ASP A 265 -10.32 5.22 -9.98
C ASP A 265 -9.14 5.01 -10.96
N ALA A 266 -7.90 5.18 -10.49
CA ALA A 266 -6.70 4.98 -11.31
C ALA A 266 -6.50 3.53 -11.77
N ARG A 267 -6.91 2.54 -10.95
CA ARG A 267 -6.95 1.13 -11.35
C ARG A 267 -8.01 0.93 -12.44
N GLU A 268 -9.21 1.49 -12.29
CA GLU A 268 -10.29 1.29 -13.26
C GLU A 268 -10.01 1.98 -14.62
N GLU A 269 -9.27 3.09 -14.66
CA GLU A 269 -8.83 3.73 -15.92
C GLU A 269 -7.88 2.83 -16.72
N ILE A 270 -6.88 2.23 -16.05
CA ILE A 270 -5.98 1.26 -16.70
C ILE A 270 -6.75 0.01 -17.15
N VAL A 271 -7.65 -0.49 -16.30
CA VAL A 271 -8.50 -1.64 -16.61
C VAL A 271 -9.43 -1.36 -17.79
N GLY A 272 -9.99 -0.16 -17.88
CA GLY A 272 -10.84 0.30 -18.98
C GLY A 272 -10.08 0.26 -20.30
N CYS A 273 -8.93 0.94 -20.38
CA CYS A 273 -8.09 0.86 -21.57
C CYS A 273 -7.68 -0.57 -21.91
N TRP A 274 -7.33 -1.39 -20.90
CA TRP A 274 -6.98 -2.79 -21.12
C TRP A 274 -8.11 -3.55 -21.80
N MET A 275 -9.34 -3.40 -21.30
CA MET A 275 -10.53 -4.06 -21.85
C MET A 275 -10.87 -3.58 -23.27
N ASP A 276 -10.69 -2.29 -23.55
CA ASP A 276 -10.97 -1.72 -24.88
C ASP A 276 -9.97 -2.20 -25.95
N ASN A 277 -8.80 -2.70 -25.54
CA ASN A 277 -7.70 -3.09 -26.42
C ASN A 277 -7.22 -4.55 -26.26
N SER A 278 -7.90 -5.35 -25.44
CA SER A 278 -7.55 -6.77 -25.18
C SER A 278 -8.77 -7.67 -25.30
N SER A 279 -8.56 -8.90 -25.78
CA SER A 279 -9.61 -9.93 -25.87
C SER A 279 -9.91 -10.63 -24.54
N ARG A 280 -9.16 -10.32 -23.47
CA ARG A 280 -9.32 -10.95 -22.14
C ARG A 280 -9.88 -9.97 -21.11
N TYR A 281 -10.91 -10.41 -20.40
CA TYR A 281 -11.50 -9.68 -19.28
C TYR A 281 -10.57 -9.69 -18.05
N PRO A 282 -10.47 -8.58 -17.32
CA PRO A 282 -9.75 -8.50 -16.06
C PRO A 282 -10.43 -9.38 -15.01
N ALA A 283 -9.63 -10.13 -14.25
CA ALA A 283 -10.11 -10.71 -13.00
C ALA A 283 -9.82 -9.73 -11.86
N ARG A 284 -10.73 -9.61 -10.88
CA ARG A 284 -10.51 -8.77 -9.68
C ARG A 284 -10.48 -9.67 -8.45
N SER A 285 -9.46 -9.54 -7.64
CA SER A 285 -9.33 -10.26 -6.37
C SER A 285 -9.25 -9.28 -5.21
N SER A 286 -10.06 -9.51 -4.17
CA SER A 286 -9.92 -8.77 -2.92
C SER A 286 -8.86 -9.41 -2.03
N LEU A 287 -7.84 -8.64 -1.65
CA LEU A 287 -6.88 -8.99 -0.59
C LEU A 287 -7.15 -8.21 0.70
N ASN A 288 -8.09 -7.26 0.69
CA ASN A 288 -8.25 -6.25 1.74
C ASN A 288 -6.96 -5.46 2.04
N ASN A 289 -6.00 -5.45 1.11
CA ASN A 289 -4.81 -4.60 1.25
C ASN A 289 -5.23 -3.14 1.09
N GLY A 290 -4.50 -2.23 1.74
CA GLY A 290 -4.78 -0.80 1.65
C GLY A 290 -6.10 -0.31 2.26
N SER A 291 -6.71 -1.05 3.20
CA SER A 291 -7.88 -0.60 3.98
C SER A 291 -7.66 0.69 4.81
N ASP A 292 -6.41 1.15 4.86
CA ASP A 292 -5.89 2.36 5.46
C ASP A 292 -5.77 3.56 4.49
N TRP A 293 -6.08 3.39 3.20
CA TRP A 293 -6.24 4.49 2.24
C TRP A 293 -7.70 4.60 1.81
N GLU A 294 -8.33 5.77 2.03
CA GLU A 294 -9.78 5.98 1.85
C GLU A 294 -10.31 5.75 0.42
N SER A 295 -9.43 5.71 -0.59
CA SER A 295 -9.76 5.46 -1.99
C SER A 295 -9.26 4.11 -2.52
N HIS A 296 -9.05 3.14 -1.64
CA HIS A 296 -8.72 1.76 -2.02
C HIS A 296 -9.71 0.77 -1.42
N ASN A 297 -10.48 0.10 -2.28
CA ASN A 297 -11.50 -0.88 -1.89
C ASN A 297 -10.96 -2.27 -1.51
N GLY A 298 -9.64 -2.45 -1.47
CA GLY A 298 -9.00 -3.72 -1.14
C GLY A 298 -8.82 -4.69 -2.31
N ASN A 299 -9.11 -4.26 -3.55
CA ASN A 299 -9.02 -5.10 -4.74
C ASN A 299 -7.79 -4.82 -5.59
N ILE A 300 -7.17 -5.90 -6.06
CA ILE A 300 -6.16 -5.90 -7.10
C ILE A 300 -6.81 -6.33 -8.42
N ALA A 301 -6.59 -5.56 -9.49
CA ALA A 301 -6.97 -5.95 -10.84
C ALA A 301 -5.87 -6.80 -11.49
N MET A 302 -6.27 -7.89 -12.13
CA MET A 302 -5.38 -8.91 -12.70
C MET A 302 -5.59 -8.92 -14.21
N LEU A 303 -4.57 -8.48 -14.94
CA LEU A 303 -4.57 -8.30 -16.39
C LEU A 303 -3.70 -9.39 -17.05
N ARG A 304 -4.12 -9.86 -18.23
CA ARG A 304 -3.49 -10.99 -18.95
C ARG A 304 -3.27 -10.66 -20.41
N THR A 305 -2.08 -10.91 -20.95
CA THR A 305 -1.77 -10.79 -22.38
C THR A 305 -1.85 -12.12 -23.12
N GLN A 306 -2.99 -12.30 -23.82
CA GLN A 306 -3.32 -13.40 -24.75
C GLN A 306 -3.55 -14.78 -24.13
#